data_AF-A0A645DH89-F1
#
_entry.id   AF-A0A645DH89-F1
#
_cell.length_a   1.000
_cell.length_b   1.000
_cell.length_c   1.000
_cell.angle_alpha   90.00
_cell.angle_beta   90.00
_cell.angle_gamma   90.00
#
_symmetry.space_group_name_H-M   'P 1'
#
loop_
_entity.id
_entity.type
_entity.pdbx_description
1 polymer ?
#
loop_
_entity_poly.entity_id
_entity_poly.type
_entity_poly.pdbx_seq_one_letter_code
_entity_poly.pdbx_strand_id
1 'polypeptide(L)'
;MLNKLFIFLSMIFLHIVDDYYLQGWLANAKQKSWWEQNAPDKMYQHDYIWALIMHSFSWAFMTMLPVAVYLAFKIGFLFASFLALNLVVHAVADHLKANAKVINLWTDQMIHMGQIAVTFLFLVSGY
;
A
#
# COMPACT_ATOMS: atom_id res chain seq x y z
N MET A 1 20.60 -15.88 10.84
CA MET A 1 20.65 -14.51 10.30
C MET A 1 19.72 -14.47 9.10
N LEU A 2 18.66 -13.67 9.12
CA LEU A 2 17.76 -13.58 7.97
C LEU A 2 18.48 -12.82 6.85
N ASN A 3 18.51 -13.36 5.64
CA ASN A 3 19.23 -12.74 4.53
C ASN A 3 18.51 -11.42 4.15
N LYS A 4 19.18 -10.27 4.32
CA LYS A 4 18.59 -8.95 4.03
C LYS A 4 18.08 -8.84 2.60
N LEU A 5 18.77 -9.45 1.63
CA LEU A 5 18.31 -9.53 0.25
C LEU A 5 16.98 -10.29 0.15
N PHE A 6 16.83 -11.40 0.89
CA PHE A 6 15.59 -12.16 0.92
C PHE A 6 14.43 -11.38 1.54
N ILE A 7 14.68 -10.55 2.55
CA ILE A 7 13.66 -9.63 3.11
C ILE A 7 13.18 -8.66 2.04
N PHE A 8 14.11 -8.00 1.34
CA PHE A 8 13.78 -7.07 0.27
C PHE A 8 12.97 -7.74 -0.85
N LEU A 9 13.42 -8.91 -1.31
CA LEU A 9 12.69 -9.70 -2.31
C LEU A 9 11.31 -10.14 -1.80
N SER A 10 11.17 -10.45 -0.51
CA SER A 10 9.88 -10.78 0.10
C SER A 10 8.93 -9.58 0.14
N MET A 11 9.43 -8.37 0.41
CA MET A 11 8.61 -7.15 0.35
C MET A 11 8.08 -6.91 -1.06
N ILE A 12 8.93 -7.08 -2.08
CA ILE A 12 8.52 -6.97 -3.50
C ILE A 12 7.50 -8.05 -3.85
N PHE A 13 7.76 -9.30 -3.48
CA PHE A 13 6.84 -10.41 -3.74
C PHE A 13 5.47 -10.17 -3.12
N LEU A 14 5.42 -9.71 -1.86
CA LEU A 14 4.18 -9.39 -1.18
C LEU A 14 3.45 -8.17 -1.77
N HIS A 15 4.19 -7.18 -2.27
CA HIS A 15 3.59 -6.12 -3.08
C HIS A 15 2.89 -6.69 -4.33
N ILE A 16 3.56 -7.58 -5.06
CA ILE A 16 2.95 -8.22 -6.25
C ILE A 16 1.70 -8.99 -5.84
N VAL A 17 1.78 -9.76 -4.76
CA VAL A 17 0.65 -10.56 -4.28
C VAL A 17 -0.53 -9.69 -3.91
N ASP A 18 -0.32 -8.64 -3.12
CA ASP A 18 -1.40 -7.78 -2.66
C ASP A 18 -2.00 -6.94 -3.79
N ASP A 19 -1.14 -6.30 -4.59
CA ASP A 19 -1.54 -5.31 -5.59
C ASP A 19 -2.10 -5.94 -6.87
N TYR A 20 -1.75 -7.18 -7.19
CA TYR A 20 -2.23 -7.86 -8.41
C TYR A 20 -3.18 -9.03 -8.16
N TYR A 21 -3.09 -9.71 -7.02
CA TYR A 21 -3.90 -10.93 -6.78
C TYR A 21 -4.94 -10.78 -5.68
N LEU A 22 -4.67 -10.01 -4.61
CA LEU A 22 -5.55 -9.97 -3.44
C LEU A 22 -6.53 -8.79 -3.38
N GLN A 23 -6.49 -7.85 -4.34
CA GLN A 23 -7.32 -6.64 -4.28
C GLN A 23 -8.83 -6.92 -4.24
N GLY A 24 -9.32 -7.99 -4.90
CA GLY A 24 -10.72 -8.42 -4.85
C GLY A 24 -11.73 -7.28 -5.09
N TRP A 25 -12.72 -7.15 -4.19
CA TRP A 25 -13.73 -6.09 -4.24
C TRP A 25 -13.14 -4.68 -4.05
N LEU A 26 -12.07 -4.54 -3.24
CA LEU A 26 -11.46 -3.25 -2.97
C LEU A 26 -10.84 -2.61 -4.22
N ALA A 27 -10.43 -3.40 -5.21
CA ALA A 27 -9.95 -2.91 -6.51
C ALA A 27 -10.98 -1.98 -7.18
N ASN A 28 -12.25 -2.34 -7.06
CA ASN A 28 -13.37 -1.60 -7.61
C ASN A 28 -13.84 -0.52 -6.63
N ALA A 29 -14.02 -0.87 -5.36
CA ALA A 29 -14.57 0.04 -4.35
C ALA A 29 -13.68 1.25 -4.06
N LYS A 30 -12.36 1.19 -4.29
CA LYS A 30 -11.46 2.36 -4.16
C LYS A 30 -11.68 3.42 -5.25
N GLN A 31 -12.45 3.11 -6.29
CA GLN A 31 -12.72 4.00 -7.42
C GLN A 31 -14.06 4.71 -7.23
N LYS A 32 -14.05 6.04 -7.26
CA LYS A 32 -15.25 6.87 -7.16
C LYS A 32 -16.30 6.51 -8.22
N SER A 33 -15.86 6.25 -9.45
CA SER A 33 -16.74 5.87 -10.56
C SER A 33 -17.50 4.57 -10.32
N TRP A 34 -16.96 3.65 -9.52
CA TRP A 34 -17.67 2.43 -9.17
C TRP A 34 -18.90 2.73 -8.31
N TRP A 35 -18.77 3.64 -7.34
CA TRP A 35 -19.88 4.07 -6.48
C TRP A 35 -20.92 4.88 -7.26
N GLU A 36 -20.48 5.77 -8.15
CA GLU A 36 -21.38 6.51 -9.04
C GLU A 36 -22.27 5.59 -9.91
N GLN A 37 -21.77 4.38 -10.25
CA GLN A 37 -22.49 3.40 -11.05
C GLN A 37 -23.32 2.39 -10.22
N ASN A 38 -22.79 1.94 -9.07
CA ASN A 38 -23.37 0.83 -8.31
C ASN A 38 -24.17 1.27 -7.07
N ALA A 39 -23.93 2.48 -6.57
CA ALA A 39 -24.60 3.05 -5.40
C ALA A 39 -24.75 4.58 -5.56
N PRO A 40 -25.59 5.04 -6.51
CA PRO A 40 -25.63 6.44 -6.94
C PRO A 40 -26.25 7.41 -5.92
N ASP A 41 -26.80 6.90 -4.82
CA ASP A 41 -27.38 7.74 -3.76
C ASP A 41 -26.31 8.66 -3.16
N LYS A 42 -26.67 9.93 -2.95
CA LYS A 42 -25.77 10.95 -2.36
C LYS A 42 -25.17 10.54 -1.02
N MET A 43 -25.84 9.64 -0.29
CA MET A 43 -25.36 9.09 0.96
C MET A 43 -24.00 8.38 0.81
N TYR A 44 -23.75 7.71 -0.31
CA TYR A 44 -22.57 6.84 -0.52
C TYR A 44 -21.47 7.48 -1.37
N GLN A 45 -21.63 8.76 -1.78
CA GLN A 45 -20.72 9.43 -2.72
C GLN A 45 -19.26 9.56 -2.24
N HIS A 46 -19.02 9.34 -0.94
CA HIS A 46 -17.69 9.43 -0.31
C HIS A 46 -17.17 8.08 0.22
N ASP A 47 -17.92 6.99 0.07
CA ASP A 47 -17.55 5.68 0.63
C ASP A 47 -16.28 5.11 -0.01
N TYR A 48 -16.00 5.50 -1.26
CA TYR A 48 -14.74 5.17 -1.93
C TYR A 48 -13.50 5.64 -1.17
N ILE A 49 -13.60 6.70 -0.35
CA ILE A 49 -12.49 7.20 0.46
C ILE A 49 -12.11 6.16 1.53
N TRP A 50 -13.09 5.56 2.18
CA TRP A 50 -12.84 4.49 3.15
C TRP A 50 -12.29 3.24 2.48
N ALA A 51 -12.86 2.84 1.34
CA ALA A 51 -12.33 1.70 0.58
C ALA A 51 -10.87 1.93 0.13
N LEU A 52 -10.53 3.14 -0.32
CA LEU A 52 -9.17 3.54 -0.67
C LEU A 52 -8.22 3.46 0.53
N ILE A 53 -8.61 3.99 1.69
CA ILE A 53 -7.79 3.94 2.91
C ILE A 53 -7.59 2.49 3.36
N MET A 54 -8.63 1.65 3.34
CA MET A 54 -8.55 0.25 3.75
C MET A 54 -7.66 -0.56 2.79
N HIS A 55 -7.78 -0.34 1.49
CA HIS A 55 -6.88 -0.93 0.51
C HIS A 55 -5.43 -0.52 0.76
N SER A 56 -5.20 0.78 0.99
CA SER A 56 -3.85 1.30 1.24
C SER A 56 -3.23 0.79 2.52
N PHE A 57 -4.04 0.63 3.58
CA PHE A 57 -3.61 0.01 4.82
C PHE A 57 -3.24 -1.46 4.60
N SER A 58 -4.09 -2.24 3.90
CA SER A 58 -3.81 -3.64 3.58
C SER A 58 -2.46 -3.79 2.88
N TRP A 59 -2.23 -2.97 1.85
CA TRP A 59 -0.99 -2.99 1.09
C TRP A 59 0.24 -2.60 1.93
N ALA A 60 0.14 -1.51 2.68
CA ALA A 60 1.23 -1.05 3.55
C ALA A 60 1.57 -2.07 4.64
N PHE A 61 0.55 -2.70 5.22
CA PHE A 61 0.73 -3.75 6.22
C PHE A 61 1.38 -5.00 5.62
N MET A 62 0.88 -5.46 4.46
CA MET A 62 1.38 -6.65 3.77
C MET A 62 2.85 -6.49 3.36
N THR A 63 3.22 -5.34 2.77
CA THR A 63 4.60 -5.07 2.34
C THR A 63 5.56 -4.87 3.50
N MET A 64 5.10 -4.42 4.66
CA MET A 64 5.91 -4.27 5.87
C MET A 64 5.97 -5.52 6.75
N LEU A 65 5.18 -6.57 6.47
CA LEU A 65 5.17 -7.81 7.24
C LEU A 65 6.55 -8.51 7.30
N PRO A 66 7.35 -8.61 6.21
CA PRO A 66 8.70 -9.17 6.29
C PRO A 66 9.62 -8.38 7.22
N VAL A 67 9.45 -7.06 7.29
CA VAL A 67 10.18 -6.18 8.20
C VAL A 67 9.76 -6.44 9.64
N ALA A 68 8.46 -6.58 9.91
CA ALA A 68 7.96 -6.92 11.25
C ALA A 68 8.54 -8.26 11.75
N VAL A 69 8.59 -9.27 10.87
CA VAL A 69 9.22 -10.58 11.17
C VAL A 69 10.71 -10.42 11.43
N TYR A 70 11.43 -9.65 10.62
CA TYR A 70 12.86 -9.36 10.82
C TYR A 70 13.13 -8.71 12.18
N LEU A 71 12.26 -7.80 12.62
CA LEU A 71 12.33 -7.14 13.92
C LEU A 71 11.77 -8.00 15.07
N ALA A 72 11.43 -9.28 14.83
CA ALA A 72 10.80 -10.17 15.79
C ALA A 72 9.57 -9.55 16.48
N PHE A 73 8.77 -8.80 15.71
CA PHE A 73 7.59 -8.06 16.16
C PHE A 73 7.84 -7.04 17.29
N LYS A 74 9.08 -6.63 17.52
CA LYS A 74 9.42 -5.51 18.41
C LYS A 74 9.15 -4.18 17.70
N ILE A 75 7.86 -3.89 17.52
CA ILE A 75 7.36 -2.73 16.77
C ILE A 75 7.49 -1.46 17.63
N GLY A 76 8.40 -0.58 17.23
CA GLY A 76 8.61 0.73 17.85
C GLY A 76 7.99 1.88 17.06
N PHE A 77 8.17 3.09 17.58
CA PHE A 77 7.68 4.33 16.96
C PHE A 77 8.14 4.49 15.49
N LEU A 78 9.38 4.11 15.18
CA LEU A 78 9.93 4.22 13.83
C LEU A 78 9.16 3.33 12.83
N PHE A 79 8.90 2.08 13.18
CA PHE A 79 8.10 1.18 12.33
C PHE A 79 6.68 1.73 12.13
N ALA A 80 6.02 2.17 13.21
CA ALA A 80 4.68 2.75 13.14
C ALA A 80 4.63 4.00 12.25
N SER A 81 5.67 4.84 12.30
CA SER A 81 5.80 6.03 11.45
C SER A 81 5.92 5.66 9.96
N PHE A 82 6.73 4.65 9.64
CA PHE A 82 6.85 4.14 8.27
C PHE A 82 5.56 3.48 7.77
N LEU A 83 4.84 2.76 8.64
CA LEU A 83 3.53 2.19 8.29
C LEU A 83 2.52 3.29 7.95
N ALA A 84 2.43 4.33 8.78
CA ALA A 84 1.56 5.48 8.52
C ALA A 84 1.96 6.22 7.23
N LEU A 85 3.27 6.44 7.01
CA LEU A 85 3.77 7.08 5.81
C LEU A 85 3.43 6.26 4.56
N ASN A 86 3.67 4.94 4.59
CA ASN A 86 3.37 4.07 3.45
C ASN A 86 1.89 4.03 3.14
N LEU A 87 1.03 3.99 4.16
CA LEU A 87 -0.42 4.08 3.98
C LEU A 87 -0.81 5.38 3.26
N VAL A 88 -0.30 6.53 3.73
CA VAL A 88 -0.66 7.84 3.17
C VAL A 88 -0.17 7.97 1.74
N VAL A 89 1.09 7.62 1.47
CA VAL A 89 1.67 7.71 0.13
C VAL A 89 0.93 6.78 -0.85
N HIS A 90 0.61 5.57 -0.43
CA HIS A 90 -0.12 4.62 -1.27
C HIS A 90 -1.54 5.11 -1.57
N ALA A 91 -2.27 5.60 -0.56
CA ALA A 91 -3.61 6.16 -0.76
C ALA A 91 -3.60 7.35 -1.74
N VAL A 92 -2.59 8.22 -1.64
CA VAL A 92 -2.41 9.33 -2.57
C VAL A 92 -2.09 8.82 -3.98
N ALA A 93 -1.14 7.90 -4.14
CA ALA A 93 -0.79 7.34 -5.45
C ALA A 93 -2.00 6.70 -6.14
N ASP A 94 -2.75 5.88 -5.42
CA ASP A 94 -3.96 5.25 -5.95
C ASP A 94 -5.07 6.25 -6.25
N HIS A 95 -5.24 7.29 -5.44
CA HIS A 95 -6.15 8.39 -5.75
C HIS A 95 -5.73 9.08 -7.06
N LEU A 96 -4.45 9.42 -7.19
CA LEU A 96 -3.90 10.09 -8.38
C LEU A 96 -4.08 9.23 -9.65
N LYS A 97 -3.91 7.90 -9.54
CA LYS A 97 -4.09 6.94 -10.64
C LYS A 97 -5.56 6.71 -10.97
N ALA A 98 -6.34 6.24 -10.01
CA ALA A 98 -7.66 5.68 -10.25
C ALA A 98 -8.80 6.73 -10.24
N ASN A 99 -8.63 7.81 -9.47
CA ASN A 99 -9.67 8.81 -9.26
C ASN A 99 -9.37 10.13 -9.99
N ALA A 100 -8.19 10.73 -9.75
CA ALA A 100 -7.79 11.97 -10.41
C ALA A 100 -7.26 11.75 -11.84
N LYS A 101 -6.82 10.53 -12.17
CA LYS A 101 -6.30 10.12 -13.49
C LYS A 101 -5.14 10.99 -13.99
N VAL A 102 -4.27 11.41 -13.08
CA VAL A 102 -3.10 12.25 -13.38
C VAL A 102 -1.80 11.46 -13.53
N ILE A 103 -1.77 10.21 -13.03
CA ILE A 103 -0.65 9.28 -13.24
C ILE A 103 -1.15 7.97 -13.85
N ASN A 104 -0.25 7.24 -14.51
CA ASN A 104 -0.54 5.92 -15.07
C ASN A 104 -0.01 4.80 -14.16
N LEU A 105 -0.28 3.55 -14.54
CA LEU A 105 0.18 2.37 -13.80
C LEU A 105 1.70 2.33 -13.66
N TRP A 106 2.46 2.73 -14.67
CA TRP A 106 3.93 2.68 -14.58
C TRP A 106 4.46 3.63 -13.49
N THR A 107 3.97 4.87 -13.45
CA THR A 107 4.33 5.84 -12.41
C THR A 107 3.92 5.37 -11.01
N ASP A 108 2.71 4.80 -10.90
CA ASP A 108 2.19 4.23 -9.66
C ASP A 108 3.08 3.09 -9.13
N GLN A 109 3.47 2.13 -9.98
CA GLN A 109 4.35 1.03 -9.59
C GLN A 109 5.76 1.52 -9.23
N MET A 110 6.26 2.57 -9.88
CA MET A 110 7.52 3.21 -9.48
C MET A 110 7.45 3.84 -8.08
N ILE A 111 6.30 4.44 -7.70
CA ILE A 111 6.07 4.95 -6.35
C ILE A 111 6.07 3.79 -5.34
N HIS A 112 5.35 2.69 -5.64
CA HIS A 112 5.33 1.50 -4.78
C HIS A 112 6.72 0.90 -4.57
N MET A 113 7.53 0.77 -5.63
CA MET A 113 8.91 0.32 -5.53
C MET A 113 9.78 1.26 -4.70
N GLY A 114 9.57 2.58 -4.84
CA GLY A 114 10.21 3.60 -4.01
C GLY A 114 9.86 3.44 -2.52
N GLN A 115 8.58 3.25 -2.19
CA GLN A 115 8.11 3.00 -0.83
C GLN A 115 8.80 1.78 -0.20
N ILE A 116 8.88 0.68 -0.93
CA ILE A 116 9.55 -0.56 -0.48
C ILE A 116 11.04 -0.31 -0.26
N ALA A 117 11.73 0.31 -1.23
CA ALA A 117 13.16 0.58 -1.15
C ALA A 117 13.51 1.50 0.02
N VAL A 118 12.80 2.61 0.20
CA VAL A 118 13.03 3.54 1.31
C VAL A 118 12.75 2.85 2.65
N THR A 119 11.64 2.12 2.77
CA THR A 119 11.31 1.39 4.01
C THR A 119 12.40 0.36 4.34
N PHE A 120 12.86 -0.41 3.36
CA PHE A 120 13.92 -1.40 3.55
C PHE A 120 15.25 -0.76 3.97
N LEU A 121 15.65 0.34 3.34
CA LEU A 121 16.89 1.03 3.66
C LEU A 121 16.92 1.51 5.13
N PHE A 122 15.82 2.11 5.59
CA PHE A 122 15.73 2.69 6.93
C PHE A 122 15.48 1.67 8.04
N LEU A 123 14.67 0.63 7.80
CA LEU A 123 14.27 -0.31 8.84
C LEU A 123 15.08 -1.62 8.87
N VAL A 124 15.80 -1.94 7.80
CA VAL A 124 16.52 -3.22 7.66
C VAL A 124 18.00 -3.04 7.29
N SER A 125 18.34 -2.10 6.42
CA SER A 125 19.73 -1.93 5.99
C SER A 125 20.57 -1.11 6.98
N GLY A 126 19.98 -0.10 7.63
CA GLY A 126 20.66 0.78 8.59
C GLY A 126 20.88 0.21 10.00
N TYR A 127 20.37 -0.99 10.28
CA TYR A 127 20.52 -1.73 11.54
C TYR A 127 21.21 -3.09 11.29
#